data_AF-A0A3B9X309-F1
#
_entry.id   AF-A0A3B9X309-F1
#
_cell.length_a   1.000
_cell.length_b   1.000
_cell.length_c   1.000
_cell.angle_alpha   90.00
_cell.angle_beta   90.00
_cell.angle_gamma   90.00
#
_symmetry.space_group_name_H-M   'P 1'
#
loop_
_entity.id
_entity.type
_entity.pdbx_description
1 polymer ?
#
loop_
_entity_poly.entity_id
_entity_poly.type
_entity_poly.pdbx_seq_one_letter_code
_entity_poly.pdbx_strand_id
1 'polypeptide(L)'
;FSEAIDFKGGAIVSNSELYFAGVGMFLKAAKLMDSACNASMLVGHNPAITEFANAMTGEAFENIPTCGLVQMELAIDDWADASLGSARLIEFDFPKKQS
;
A
#
# COMPACT_ATOMS: atom_id res chain seq x y z
N PHE A 1 14.38 7.15 20.66
CA PHE A 1 13.21 6.38 21.12
C PHE A 1 13.59 5.19 21.99
N SER A 2 14.72 4.53 21.73
CA SER A 2 15.27 3.44 22.56
C SER A 2 15.74 3.86 23.96
N GLU A 3 16.11 5.13 24.20
CA GLU A 3 16.54 5.60 25.53
C GLU A 3 15.39 5.96 26.50
N ALA A 4 14.15 6.05 26.01
CA ALA A 4 12.99 6.44 26.83
C ALA A 4 12.25 5.25 27.46
N ILE A 5 12.59 4.03 27.04
CA ILE A 5 11.98 2.78 27.46
C ILE A 5 13.15 1.90 27.84
N ASP A 6 13.34 1.57 29.11
CA ASP A 6 14.48 0.84 29.70
C ASP A 6 14.69 -0.56 29.07
N PHE A 7 15.03 -0.60 27.80
CA PHE A 7 15.11 -1.78 26.96
C PHE A 7 16.56 -2.22 26.93
N LYS A 8 16.89 -3.22 27.75
CA LYS A 8 18.22 -3.85 27.76
C LYS A 8 18.48 -4.45 26.38
N GLY A 9 19.45 -3.88 25.65
CA GLY A 9 19.68 -4.00 24.21
C GLY A 9 20.04 -5.37 23.64
N GLY A 10 19.33 -6.44 24.01
CA GLY A 10 19.45 -7.76 23.40
C GLY A 10 18.17 -8.10 22.64
N ALA A 11 18.26 -8.18 21.32
CA ALA A 11 17.23 -8.63 20.38
C ALA A 11 16.13 -7.61 20.03
N ILE A 12 16.52 -6.53 19.34
CA ILE A 12 15.61 -5.90 18.37
C ILE A 12 15.61 -6.79 17.12
N VAL A 13 14.51 -7.51 16.88
CA VAL A 13 14.31 -8.30 15.66
C VAL A 13 13.44 -7.47 14.72
N SER A 14 14.00 -7.09 13.58
CA SER A 14 13.21 -6.53 12.47
C SER A 14 12.57 -7.69 11.71
N ASN A 15 11.25 -7.80 11.75
CA ASN A 15 10.50 -8.77 10.96
C ASN A 15 9.80 -8.03 9.82
N SER A 16 10.34 -8.16 8.61
CA SER A 16 9.74 -7.59 7.40
C SER A 16 8.36 -8.15 7.11
N GLU A 17 8.04 -9.40 7.50
CA GLU A 17 6.71 -9.98 7.29
C GLU A 17 5.62 -9.27 8.11
N LEU A 18 5.94 -8.79 9.31
CA LEU A 18 5.03 -7.96 10.10
C LEU A 18 4.78 -6.60 9.43
N TYR A 19 5.78 -6.07 8.74
CA TYR A 19 5.67 -4.85 7.96
C TYR A 19 4.80 -5.08 6.71
N PHE A 20 5.07 -6.16 5.95
CA PHE A 20 4.31 -6.57 4.78
C PHE A 20 2.89 -7.07 5.08
N ALA A 21 2.53 -7.26 6.35
CA ALA A 21 1.16 -7.60 6.75
C ALA A 21 0.16 -6.58 6.19
N GLY A 22 0.53 -5.29 6.13
CA GLY A 22 -0.27 -4.23 5.52
C GLY A 22 -0.56 -4.49 4.03
N VAL A 23 0.48 -4.78 3.25
CA VAL A 23 0.38 -5.09 1.82
C VAL A 23 -0.54 -6.29 1.58
N GLY A 24 -0.34 -7.38 2.34
CA GLY A 24 -1.18 -8.57 2.25
C GLY A 24 -2.65 -8.31 2.60
N MET A 25 -2.91 -7.47 3.60
CA MET A 25 -4.26 -7.06 3.97
C MET A 25 -4.95 -6.24 2.87
N PHE A 26 -4.26 -5.26 2.27
CA PHE A 26 -4.82 -4.47 1.17
C PHE A 26 -5.06 -5.32 -0.08
N LEU A 27 -4.12 -6.20 -0.44
CA LEU A 27 -4.32 -7.12 -1.57
C LEU A 27 -5.52 -8.04 -1.32
N LYS A 28 -5.66 -8.58 -0.11
CA LYS A 28 -6.82 -9.39 0.25
C LYS A 28 -8.12 -8.58 0.17
N ALA A 29 -8.13 -7.34 0.63
CA ALA A 29 -9.29 -6.47 0.53
C ALA A 29 -9.65 -6.19 -0.94
N ALA A 30 -8.66 -5.87 -1.79
CA ALA A 30 -8.86 -5.69 -3.23
C ALA A 30 -9.47 -6.94 -3.89
N LYS A 31 -8.94 -8.13 -3.58
CA LYS A 31 -9.44 -9.41 -4.11
C LYS A 31 -10.84 -9.81 -3.64
N LEU A 32 -11.40 -9.12 -2.63
CA LEU A 32 -12.75 -9.35 -2.12
C LEU A 32 -13.76 -8.33 -2.65
N MET A 33 -13.35 -7.41 -3.53
CA MET A 33 -14.26 -6.47 -4.17
C MET A 33 -15.22 -7.20 -5.12
N ASP A 34 -16.42 -6.66 -5.27
CA ASP A 34 -17.45 -7.19 -6.17
C ASP A 34 -16.99 -7.06 -7.63
N SER A 35 -17.07 -8.14 -8.41
CA SER A 35 -16.70 -8.17 -9.83
C SER A 35 -17.60 -7.29 -10.71
N ALA A 36 -18.77 -6.85 -10.21
CA ALA A 36 -19.60 -5.85 -10.89
C ALA A 36 -19.03 -4.43 -10.82
N CYS A 37 -18.06 -4.17 -9.92
CA CYS A 37 -17.48 -2.83 -9.74
C CYS A 37 -16.29 -2.62 -10.68
N ASN A 38 -16.40 -1.64 -11.59
CA ASN A 38 -15.29 -1.24 -12.49
C ASN A 38 -14.15 -0.49 -11.79
N ALA A 39 -14.40 0.05 -10.59
CA ALA A 39 -13.41 0.78 -9.79
C ALA A 39 -13.71 0.62 -8.29
N SER A 40 -12.66 0.61 -7.49
CA SER A 40 -12.74 0.59 -6.02
C SER A 40 -11.73 1.57 -5.42
N MET A 41 -12.01 2.04 -4.20
CA MET A 41 -11.10 2.91 -3.46
C MET A 41 -10.77 2.26 -2.12
N LEU A 42 -9.48 2.11 -1.85
CA LEU A 42 -8.97 1.64 -0.56
C LEU A 42 -8.41 2.83 0.21
N VAL A 43 -8.83 2.98 1.46
CA VAL A 43 -8.36 4.05 2.35
C VAL A 43 -7.53 3.43 3.46
N GLY A 44 -6.35 3.99 3.70
CA GLY A 44 -5.35 3.41 4.59
C GLY A 44 -4.44 4.42 5.25
N HIS A 45 -3.57 3.94 6.13
CA HIS A 45 -2.54 4.73 6.80
C HIS A 45 -1.14 4.31 6.32
N ASN A 46 -0.18 5.23 6.40
CA ASN A 46 1.23 4.91 6.21
C ASN A 46 1.77 4.09 7.40
N PRO A 47 2.78 3.22 7.17
CA PRO A 47 3.47 3.00 5.90
C PRO A 47 2.71 2.08 4.93
N ALA A 48 1.71 1.34 5.42
CA ALA A 48 1.05 0.26 4.69
C ALA A 48 0.46 0.67 3.33
N ILE A 49 -0.14 1.85 3.20
CA ILE A 49 -0.68 2.32 1.90
C ILE A 49 0.43 2.66 0.90
N THR A 50 1.55 3.23 1.36
CA THR A 50 2.73 3.51 0.52
C THR A 50 3.36 2.21 0.02
N GLU A 51 3.53 1.25 0.93
CA GLU A 51 4.08 -0.07 0.59
C GLU A 51 3.18 -0.85 -0.34
N PHE A 52 1.85 -0.79 -0.14
CA PHE A 52 0.90 -1.44 -1.03
C PHE A 52 0.95 -0.83 -2.44
N ALA A 53 0.98 0.50 -2.56
CA ALA A 53 1.13 1.16 -3.85
C ALA A 53 2.42 0.72 -4.57
N ASN A 54 3.58 0.79 -3.89
CA ASN A 54 4.86 0.33 -4.43
C ASN A 54 4.81 -1.14 -4.84
N ALA A 55 4.24 -2.02 -4.01
CA ALA A 55 4.15 -3.44 -4.30
C ALA A 55 3.23 -3.76 -5.48
N MET A 56 2.18 -2.98 -5.70
CA MET A 56 1.25 -3.17 -6.81
C MET A 56 1.82 -2.63 -8.13
N THR A 57 2.48 -1.48 -8.12
CA THR A 57 2.94 -0.78 -9.34
C THR A 57 4.41 -1.00 -9.68
N GLY A 58 5.23 -1.45 -8.73
CA GLY A 58 6.68 -1.49 -8.85
C GLY A 58 7.37 -0.13 -8.67
N GLU A 59 6.61 0.91 -8.30
CA GLU A 59 7.14 2.23 -8.01
C GLU A 59 7.90 2.26 -6.67
N ALA A 60 8.64 3.36 -6.43
CA ALA A 60 9.43 3.57 -5.23
C ALA A 60 9.04 4.87 -4.51
N PHE A 61 7.75 5.03 -4.19
CA PHE A 61 7.28 6.12 -3.35
C PHE A 61 7.92 6.02 -1.95
N GLU A 62 8.57 7.08 -1.49
CA GLU A 62 9.07 7.15 -0.11
C GLU A 62 7.92 7.29 0.90
N ASN A 63 6.90 8.09 0.54
CA ASN A 63 5.72 8.33 1.35
C ASN A 63 4.59 8.95 0.52
N ILE A 64 3.37 8.41 0.60
CA ILE A 64 2.16 9.06 0.10
C ILE A 64 1.71 10.10 1.14
N PRO A 65 1.64 11.41 0.83
CA PRO A 65 1.19 12.42 1.78
C PRO A 65 -0.23 12.17 2.32
N THR A 66 -0.59 12.78 3.44
CA THR A 66 -1.98 12.76 3.92
C THR A 66 -2.93 13.29 2.85
N CYS A 67 -4.04 12.59 2.64
CA CYS A 67 -4.97 12.82 1.52
C CYS A 67 -4.34 12.67 0.13
N GLY A 68 -3.21 11.97 0.03
CA GLY A 68 -2.64 11.57 -1.26
C GLY A 68 -3.48 10.48 -1.91
N LEU A 69 -3.59 10.56 -3.22
CA LEU A 69 -4.33 9.64 -4.09
C LEU A 69 -3.34 8.98 -5.04
N VAL A 70 -3.32 7.66 -5.06
CA VAL A 70 -2.63 6.87 -6.08
C VAL A 70 -3.70 6.13 -6.88
N GLN A 71 -3.87 6.51 -8.14
CA GLN A 71 -4.74 5.82 -9.07
C GLN A 71 -3.93 4.78 -9.83
N MET A 72 -4.43 3.55 -9.86
CA MET A 72 -3.80 2.42 -10.52
C MET A 72 -4.82 1.73 -11.43
N GLU A 73 -4.33 1.18 -12.54
CA GLU A 73 -5.12 0.33 -13.44
C GLU A 73 -4.61 -1.10 -13.33
N LEU A 74 -5.53 -2.07 -13.25
CA LEU A 74 -5.22 -3.49 -13.26
C LEU A 74 -5.75 -4.09 -14.56
N ALA A 75 -4.91 -4.82 -15.28
CA ALA A 75 -5.30 -5.57 -16.48
C ALA A 75 -5.85 -6.96 -16.07
N ILE A 76 -7.01 -6.97 -15.40
CA ILE A 76 -7.66 -8.17 -14.88
C ILE A 76 -9.16 -8.14 -15.22
N ASP A 77 -9.77 -9.32 -15.35
CA ASP A 77 -11.21 -9.46 -15.61
C ASP A 77 -12.03 -9.57 -14.30
N ASP A 78 -11.41 -10.10 -13.23
CA ASP A 78 -12.02 -10.26 -11.91
C ASP A 78 -11.05 -9.76 -10.81
N TRP A 79 -11.58 -9.09 -9.78
CA TRP A 79 -10.79 -8.59 -8.65
C TRP A 79 -10.01 -9.70 -7.94
N ALA A 80 -10.52 -10.93 -7.93
CA ALA A 80 -9.83 -12.09 -7.37
C ALA A 80 -8.50 -12.40 -8.08
N ASP A 81 -8.27 -11.90 -9.30
CA ASP A 81 -7.03 -12.08 -10.05
C ASP A 81 -5.98 -11.00 -9.75
N ALA A 82 -6.32 -10.00 -8.94
CA ALA A 82 -5.36 -8.98 -8.51
C ALA A 82 -4.14 -9.64 -7.84
N SER A 83 -2.95 -9.19 -8.24
CA SER A 83 -1.66 -9.66 -7.74
C SER A 83 -0.68 -8.50 -7.61
N LEU A 84 0.35 -8.67 -6.80
CA LEU A 84 1.40 -7.66 -6.67
C LEU A 84 2.15 -7.52 -8.01
N GLY A 85 2.62 -6.31 -8.30
CA GLY A 85 3.31 -5.97 -9.55
C GLY A 85 2.43 -5.97 -10.80
N SER A 86 1.12 -6.20 -10.67
CA SER A 86 0.20 -6.28 -11.81
C SER A 86 -0.44 -4.95 -12.19
N ALA A 87 -0.21 -3.88 -11.43
CA ALA A 87 -0.89 -2.61 -11.61
C ALA A 87 -0.02 -1.60 -12.37
N ARG A 88 -0.63 -0.83 -13.27
CA ARG A 88 -0.01 0.33 -13.90
C ARG A 88 -0.39 1.58 -13.12
N LEU A 89 0.61 2.40 -12.75
CA LEU A 89 0.34 3.72 -12.19
C LEU A 89 -0.32 4.60 -13.26
N ILE A 90 -1.46 5.20 -12.94
CA ILE A 90 -2.17 6.15 -13.80
C ILE A 90 -1.91 7.57 -13.31
N GLU A 91 -2.10 7.80 -12.01
CA GLU A 91 -1.97 9.12 -11.42
C GLU A 91 -1.48 9.02 -9.99
N PHE A 92 -0.70 10.01 -9.57
CA PHE A 92 -0.38 10.25 -8.17
C PHE A 92 -0.60 11.73 -7.89
N ASP A 93 -1.55 12.06 -7.02
CA ASP A 93 -1.90 13.43 -6.66
C ASP A 93 -2.01 13.61 -5.13
N PHE A 94 -1.86 14.84 -4.65
CA PHE A 94 -2.00 15.18 -3.24
C PHE A 94 -2.18 16.70 -3.06
N PRO A 95 -2.79 17.18 -1.96
CA PRO A 95 -3.21 18.59 -1.82
C PRO A 95 -2.12 19.67 -1.97
N LYS A 96 -0.84 19.31 -1.79
CA LYS A 96 0.29 20.25 -1.91
C LYS A 96 1.04 20.11 -3.24
N LYS A 97 0.58 19.22 -4.13
CA LYS A 97 1.13 19.09 -5.47
C LYS A 97 0.68 20.30 -6.28
N GLN A 98 1.62 21.07 -6.80
CA GLN A 98 1.30 22.15 -7.72
C GLN A 98 1.08 21.55 -9.10
N SER A 99 -0.06 21.87 -9.73
CA SER A 99 -0.40 21.48 -11.10
C SER A 99 0.37 22.28 -12.14
#